data_AF-A0A524EZF7-F1
#
_entry.id   AF-A0A524EZF7-F1
#
_cell.length_a   1.000
_cell.length_b   1.000
_cell.length_c   1.000
_cell.angle_alpha   90.00
_cell.angle_beta   90.00
_cell.angle_gamma   90.00
#
_symmetry.space_group_name_H-M   'P 1'
#
loop_
_entity.id
_entity.type
_entity.pdbx_description
1 polymer ?
#
loop_
_entity_poly.entity_id
_entity_poly.type
_entity_poly.pdbx_seq_one_letter_code
_entity_poly.pdbx_strand_id
1 'polypeptide(L)'
;MITGFAIIVNEDIIYVSNNKKYNFFEIVLFVQKLITSINPKNTWRLSNIYFEGDSGKERMIIHHDLTPEGNHLFFCITGDFLSDSEEANKMLVEYVEKVKANYESGGKIQKAAKKSEFKVIIKLITGYLWDKYRDPIEDEAITYKCNDTENKIIYCGISSQGLPIISQLYDKSLLKNLSRVINNENIELFSSNLSAKLATIAMNTQIRAKTNIKEIHFNDLDDNGCRKLILYGHINGYSLDFFAAGDFNKIKEIFIELEQKISQDQILHHEFSGDLKPFRSLKTYLDEIINQFDQ
;
A
#
# COMPACT_ATOMS: atom_id res chain seq x y z
N MET A 1 -5.04 12.13 15.10
CA MET A 1 -5.94 13.17 14.54
C MET A 1 -6.04 13.06 13.01
N ILE A 2 -7.26 13.16 12.45
CA ILE A 2 -7.50 13.23 10.99
C ILE A 2 -6.82 14.46 10.42
N THR A 3 -6.31 14.39 9.19
CA THR A 3 -5.55 15.47 8.53
C THR A 3 -6.04 15.78 7.11
N GLY A 4 -6.84 14.90 6.50
CA GLY A 4 -7.41 15.15 5.17
C GLY A 4 -8.37 14.08 4.67
N PHE A 5 -9.15 14.46 3.68
CA PHE A 5 -10.02 13.59 2.88
C PHE A 5 -9.73 13.81 1.40
N ALA A 6 -9.92 12.77 0.60
CA ALA A 6 -9.91 12.90 -0.85
C ALA A 6 -10.93 11.98 -1.53
N ILE A 7 -11.31 12.38 -2.75
CA ILE A 7 -12.01 11.52 -3.71
C ILE A 7 -11.17 11.50 -4.97
N ILE A 8 -10.88 10.30 -5.46
CA ILE A 8 -10.07 10.08 -6.66
C ILE A 8 -10.88 9.21 -7.62
N VAL A 9 -10.95 9.62 -8.88
CA VAL A 9 -11.61 8.86 -9.95
C VAL A 9 -10.59 8.64 -11.07
N ASN A 10 -10.23 7.38 -11.32
CA ASN A 10 -9.13 7.01 -12.20
C ASN A 10 -7.83 7.72 -11.81
N GLU A 11 -7.30 8.56 -12.71
CA GLU A 11 -6.08 9.34 -12.48
C GLU A 11 -6.36 10.76 -11.95
N ASP A 12 -7.64 11.13 -11.76
CA ASP A 12 -8.04 12.48 -11.35
C ASP A 12 -8.36 12.55 -9.86
N ILE A 13 -7.58 13.34 -9.11
CA ILE A 13 -7.93 13.73 -7.73
C ILE A 13 -8.95 14.88 -7.81
N ILE A 14 -10.22 14.54 -7.70
CA ILE A 14 -11.33 15.49 -7.92
C ILE A 14 -11.69 16.30 -6.67
N TYR A 15 -11.30 15.85 -5.49
CA TYR A 15 -11.48 16.56 -4.23
C TYR A 15 -10.34 16.27 -3.26
N VAL A 16 -9.87 17.31 -2.57
CA VAL A 16 -8.96 17.24 -1.43
C VAL A 16 -9.42 18.27 -0.39
N SER A 17 -9.64 17.86 0.86
CA SER A 17 -10.05 18.79 1.92
C SER A 17 -8.90 19.67 2.44
N ASN A 18 -7.66 19.16 2.37
CA ASN A 18 -6.45 19.84 2.79
C ASN A 18 -5.38 19.77 1.69
N ASN A 19 -5.16 20.88 0.97
CA ASN A 19 -4.23 20.92 -0.16
C ASN A 19 -2.78 20.55 0.22
N LYS A 20 -2.37 20.72 1.49
CA LYS A 20 -1.04 20.28 1.95
C LYS A 20 -0.86 18.76 1.90
N LYS A 21 -1.96 18.00 1.87
CA LYS A 21 -1.99 16.53 1.79
C LYS A 21 -2.21 16.01 0.36
N TYR A 22 -2.29 16.88 -0.65
CA TYR A 22 -2.49 16.45 -2.04
C TYR A 22 -1.47 15.38 -2.48
N ASN A 23 -0.20 15.60 -2.16
CA ASN A 23 0.89 14.68 -2.53
C ASN A 23 0.81 13.31 -1.84
N PHE A 24 0.15 13.20 -0.68
CA PHE A 24 -0.12 11.91 -0.05
C PHE A 24 -1.16 11.14 -0.87
N PHE A 25 -2.22 11.82 -1.32
CA PHE A 25 -3.26 11.20 -2.14
C PHE A 25 -2.77 10.83 -3.54
N GLU A 26 -1.78 11.54 -4.10
CA GLU A 26 -1.14 11.13 -5.35
C GLU A 26 -0.49 9.74 -5.26
N ILE A 27 -0.02 9.31 -4.07
CA ILE A 27 0.59 7.98 -3.88
C ILE A 27 -0.39 6.86 -4.24
N VAL A 28 -1.70 7.07 -4.02
CA VAL A 28 -2.76 6.13 -4.42
C VAL A 28 -2.70 5.82 -5.92
N LEU A 29 -2.37 6.79 -6.77
CA LEU A 29 -2.27 6.61 -8.22
C LEU A 29 -1.09 5.72 -8.61
N PHE A 30 0.06 5.87 -7.93
CA PHE A 30 1.23 5.01 -8.17
C PHE A 30 0.95 3.57 -7.72
N VAL A 31 0.28 3.41 -6.59
CA VAL A 31 -0.13 2.09 -6.07
C VAL A 31 -1.19 1.45 -6.98
N GLN A 32 -2.15 2.21 -7.50
CA GLN A 32 -3.13 1.72 -8.46
C GLN A 32 -2.46 1.19 -9.73
N LYS A 33 -1.46 1.91 -10.28
CA LYS A 33 -0.67 1.44 -11.44
C LYS A 33 0.09 0.15 -11.14
N LEU A 34 0.63 -0.01 -9.94
CA LEU A 34 1.22 -1.27 -9.50
C LEU A 34 0.18 -2.40 -9.54
N ILE A 35 -0.96 -2.23 -8.87
CA ILE A 35 -2.03 -3.24 -8.76
C ILE A 35 -2.47 -3.69 -10.16
N THR A 36 -2.86 -2.76 -11.04
CA THR A 36 -3.34 -3.09 -12.39
C THR A 36 -2.29 -3.86 -13.21
N SER A 37 -1.01 -3.67 -12.91
CA SER A 37 0.07 -4.34 -13.63
C SER A 37 0.42 -5.75 -13.15
N ILE A 38 0.07 -6.11 -11.91
CA ILE A 38 0.36 -7.43 -11.32
C ILE A 38 -0.92 -8.25 -11.09
N ASN A 39 -2.07 -7.59 -11.03
CA ASN A 39 -3.39 -8.19 -10.96
C ASN A 39 -4.33 -7.55 -12.00
N PRO A 40 -4.20 -7.89 -13.30
CA PRO A 40 -5.00 -7.29 -14.36
C PRO A 40 -6.50 -7.64 -14.28
N LYS A 41 -6.86 -8.71 -13.55
CA LYS A 41 -8.26 -9.02 -13.26
C LYS A 41 -8.91 -8.00 -12.33
N ASN A 42 -8.11 -7.13 -11.71
CA ASN A 42 -8.54 -6.10 -10.76
C ASN A 42 -9.45 -6.68 -9.67
N THR A 43 -9.00 -7.75 -9.02
CA THR A 43 -9.70 -8.37 -7.88
C THR A 43 -9.15 -7.88 -6.54
N TRP A 44 -8.04 -7.14 -6.54
CA TRP A 44 -7.46 -6.55 -5.34
C TRP A 44 -7.98 -5.14 -5.10
N ARG A 45 -8.23 -4.82 -3.82
CA ARG A 45 -8.69 -3.51 -3.38
C ARG A 45 -7.73 -2.93 -2.37
N LEU A 46 -6.98 -1.90 -2.77
CA LEU A 46 -6.23 -1.03 -1.87
C LEU A 46 -7.12 -0.55 -0.71
N SER A 47 -6.67 -0.81 0.52
CA SER A 47 -7.42 -0.51 1.74
C SER A 47 -6.66 0.38 2.71
N ASN A 48 -5.33 0.29 2.75
CA ASN A 48 -4.51 1.09 3.65
C ASN A 48 -3.15 1.45 3.04
N ILE A 49 -2.62 2.63 3.38
CA ILE A 49 -1.22 2.99 3.20
C ILE A 49 -0.72 3.63 4.50
N TYR A 50 0.46 3.20 4.97
CA TYR A 50 1.11 3.79 6.14
C TYR A 50 2.40 4.50 5.73
N PHE A 51 2.56 5.71 6.27
CA PHE A 51 3.68 6.60 6.05
C PHE A 51 4.37 6.94 7.37
N GLU A 52 5.70 7.03 7.32
CA GLU A 52 6.51 7.41 8.47
C GLU A 52 7.71 8.25 8.02
N GLY A 53 7.88 9.40 8.67
CA GLY A 53 9.02 10.27 8.47
C GLY A 53 9.36 11.04 9.74
N ASP A 54 10.35 11.91 9.65
CA ASP A 54 10.86 12.67 10.81
C ASP A 54 9.80 13.55 11.47
N SER A 55 8.80 13.99 10.69
CA SER A 55 7.70 14.84 11.14
C SER A 55 6.53 14.08 11.79
N GLY A 56 6.57 12.75 11.80
CA GLY A 56 5.58 11.90 12.44
C GLY A 56 5.06 10.77 11.56
N LYS A 57 3.95 10.21 12.02
CA LYS A 57 3.28 9.05 11.44
C LYS A 57 1.99 9.50 10.77
N GLU A 58 1.68 8.89 9.64
CA GLU A 58 0.43 9.16 8.94
C GLU A 58 -0.09 7.90 8.27
N ARG A 59 -1.38 7.63 8.47
CA ARG A 59 -2.07 6.48 7.90
C ARG A 59 -3.20 6.98 7.01
N MET A 60 -3.33 6.34 5.86
CA MET A 60 -4.41 6.55 4.93
C MET A 60 -5.27 5.28 4.86
N ILE A 61 -6.56 5.40 5.21
CA ILE A 61 -7.56 4.37 4.95
C ILE A 61 -8.32 4.70 3.67
N ILE A 62 -8.60 3.67 2.89
CA ILE A 62 -9.05 3.81 1.52
C ILE A 62 -10.22 2.87 1.27
N HIS A 63 -11.33 3.42 0.79
CA HIS A 63 -12.41 2.65 0.19
C HIS A 63 -12.20 2.67 -1.31
N HIS A 64 -11.83 1.52 -1.87
CA HIS A 64 -11.58 1.34 -3.29
C HIS A 64 -12.73 0.56 -3.92
N ASP A 65 -13.41 1.17 -4.90
CA ASP A 65 -14.44 0.55 -5.73
C ASP A 65 -14.02 0.50 -7.21
N LEU A 66 -14.58 -0.45 -7.94
CA LEU A 66 -14.65 -0.40 -9.40
C LEU A 66 -16.06 0.00 -9.81
N THR A 67 -16.19 1.02 -10.65
CA THR A 67 -17.49 1.37 -11.23
C THR A 67 -17.92 0.35 -12.28
N PRO A 68 -19.21 0.28 -12.65
CA PRO A 68 -19.67 -0.59 -13.73
C PRO A 68 -18.95 -0.36 -15.06
N GLU A 69 -18.45 0.85 -15.28
CA GLU A 69 -17.67 1.23 -16.46
C GLU A 69 -16.17 0.84 -16.36
N GLY A 70 -15.76 0.17 -15.28
CA GLY A 70 -14.38 -0.25 -15.04
C GLY A 70 -13.46 0.83 -14.49
N ASN A 71 -14.00 1.98 -14.06
CA ASN A 71 -13.21 3.06 -13.49
C ASN A 71 -12.85 2.75 -12.03
N HIS A 72 -11.65 3.15 -11.61
CA HIS A 72 -11.25 3.08 -10.21
C HIS A 72 -11.80 4.29 -9.46
N LEU A 73 -12.50 4.05 -8.35
CA LEU A 73 -13.01 5.10 -7.46
C LEU A 73 -12.43 4.89 -6.07
N PHE A 74 -11.76 5.91 -5.55
CA PHE A 74 -11.17 5.89 -4.22
C PHE A 74 -11.77 6.99 -3.36
N PHE A 75 -12.19 6.63 -2.16
CA PHE A 75 -12.44 7.56 -1.07
C PHE A 75 -11.35 7.36 -0.03
N CYS A 76 -10.63 8.43 0.30
CA CYS A 76 -9.47 8.35 1.17
C CYS A 76 -9.64 9.24 2.39
N ILE A 77 -9.23 8.76 3.54
CA ILE A 77 -9.06 9.54 4.77
C ILE A 77 -7.62 9.36 5.24
N THR A 78 -6.94 10.46 5.54
CA THR A 78 -5.58 10.45 6.07
C THR A 78 -5.53 11.11 7.44
N GLY A 79 -4.66 10.62 8.31
CA GLY A 79 -4.50 11.11 9.67
C GLY A 79 -3.48 10.30 10.47
N ASP A 80 -3.24 10.73 11.70
CA ASP A 80 -2.50 9.95 12.68
C ASP A 80 -3.50 9.15 13.52
N PHE A 81 -3.72 7.88 13.16
CA PHE A 81 -4.61 6.97 13.87
C PHE A 81 -4.07 5.54 13.78
N LEU A 82 -4.57 4.69 14.68
CA LEU A 82 -4.05 3.35 14.92
C LEU A 82 -4.30 2.41 13.73
N SER A 83 -3.46 1.36 13.60
CA SER A 83 -3.73 0.29 12.65
C SER A 83 -5.03 -0.40 13.03
N ASP A 84 -5.90 -0.64 12.05
CA ASP A 84 -7.23 -1.25 12.24
C ASP A 84 -8.21 -0.44 13.11
N SER A 85 -8.02 0.88 13.24
CA SER A 85 -8.99 1.79 13.85
C SER A 85 -10.42 1.54 13.33
N GLU A 86 -11.31 1.05 14.20
CA GLU A 86 -12.72 0.82 13.89
C GLU A 86 -13.43 2.14 13.67
N GLU A 87 -13.13 3.16 14.46
CA GLU A 87 -13.74 4.49 14.33
C GLU A 87 -13.35 5.17 13.02
N ALA A 88 -12.08 5.09 12.61
CA ALA A 88 -11.67 5.60 11.30
C ALA A 88 -12.36 4.83 10.16
N ASN A 89 -12.50 3.50 10.28
CA ASN A 89 -13.23 2.69 9.29
C ASN A 89 -14.73 3.06 9.24
N LYS A 90 -15.40 3.27 10.37
CA LYS A 90 -16.80 3.75 10.43
C LYS A 90 -16.94 5.11 9.75
N MET A 91 -16.01 6.01 10.02
CA MET A 91 -15.94 7.33 9.40
C MET A 91 -15.78 7.24 7.87
N LEU A 92 -14.93 6.33 7.37
CA LEU A 92 -14.76 6.08 5.94
C LEU A 92 -16.03 5.51 5.30
N VAL A 93 -16.69 4.56 5.95
CA VAL A 93 -17.97 4.01 5.47
C VAL A 93 -19.03 5.11 5.38
N GLU A 94 -19.20 5.91 6.45
CA GLU A 94 -20.17 7.00 6.45
C GLU A 94 -19.80 8.10 5.43
N TYR A 95 -18.51 8.33 5.19
CA TYR A 95 -18.05 9.22 4.12
C TYR A 95 -18.54 8.75 2.75
N VAL A 96 -18.31 7.47 2.42
CA VAL A 96 -18.74 6.86 1.17
C VAL A 96 -20.26 6.94 1.03
N GLU A 97 -21.01 6.58 2.07
CA GLU A 97 -22.48 6.61 2.07
C GLU A 97 -23.02 8.01 1.81
N LYS A 98 -22.54 9.03 2.54
CA LYS A 98 -23.02 10.40 2.36
C LYS A 98 -22.68 10.97 0.99
N VAL A 99 -21.50 10.65 0.43
CA VAL A 99 -21.17 11.09 -0.93
C VAL A 99 -22.05 10.37 -1.96
N LYS A 100 -22.23 9.05 -1.84
CA LYS A 100 -23.06 8.27 -2.76
C LYS A 100 -24.56 8.62 -2.69
N ALA A 101 -25.05 9.06 -1.53
CA ALA A 101 -26.41 9.59 -1.38
C ALA A 101 -26.65 10.86 -2.22
N ASN A 102 -25.60 11.65 -2.46
CA ASN A 102 -25.65 12.83 -3.33
C ASN A 102 -25.28 12.51 -4.79
N TYR A 103 -24.39 11.52 -4.99
CA TYR A 103 -23.83 11.16 -6.28
C TYR A 103 -23.66 9.63 -6.41
N GLU A 104 -24.70 8.96 -6.90
CA GLU A 104 -24.82 7.50 -6.89
C GLU A 104 -23.70 6.70 -7.57
N SER A 105 -22.94 7.30 -8.50
CA SER A 105 -21.91 6.59 -9.26
C SER A 105 -20.65 7.44 -9.51
N GLY A 106 -19.52 6.78 -9.77
CA GLY A 106 -18.26 7.47 -10.13
C GLY A 106 -18.40 8.40 -11.33
N GLY A 107 -19.19 8.03 -12.35
CA GLY A 107 -19.50 8.90 -13.48
C GLY A 107 -20.32 10.14 -13.10
N LYS A 108 -21.28 10.02 -12.18
CA LYS A 108 -22.03 11.17 -11.63
C LYS A 108 -21.11 12.08 -10.80
N ILE A 109 -20.24 11.49 -9.99
CA ILE A 109 -19.24 12.18 -9.20
C ILE A 109 -18.30 13.00 -10.10
N GLN A 110 -17.74 12.40 -11.15
CA GLN A 110 -16.80 13.09 -12.06
C GLN A 110 -17.48 14.24 -12.83
N LYS A 111 -18.74 14.08 -13.22
CA LYS A 111 -19.54 15.17 -13.83
C LYS A 111 -19.83 16.29 -12.83
N ALA A 112 -20.19 15.94 -11.60
CA ALA A 112 -20.48 16.91 -10.55
C ALA A 112 -19.23 17.69 -10.14
N ALA A 113 -18.05 17.05 -10.12
CA ALA A 113 -16.77 17.68 -9.75
C ALA A 113 -16.39 18.90 -10.60
N LYS A 114 -16.96 19.02 -11.81
CA LYS A 114 -16.78 20.19 -12.69
C LYS A 114 -17.58 21.42 -12.25
N LYS A 115 -18.52 21.24 -11.32
CA LYS A 115 -19.40 22.28 -10.81
C LYS A 115 -18.91 22.76 -9.43
N SER A 116 -19.08 24.05 -9.15
CA SER A 116 -18.64 24.64 -7.88
C SER A 116 -19.39 24.08 -6.68
N GLU A 117 -20.67 23.72 -6.85
CA GLU A 117 -21.53 23.19 -5.79
C GLU A 117 -21.01 21.87 -5.22
N PHE A 118 -20.33 21.06 -6.04
CA PHE A 118 -19.76 19.79 -5.59
C PHE A 118 -18.78 20.00 -4.44
N LYS A 119 -17.82 20.93 -4.57
CA LYS A 119 -16.85 21.20 -3.49
C LYS A 119 -17.53 21.71 -2.23
N VAL A 120 -18.62 22.47 -2.35
CA VAL A 120 -19.40 22.96 -1.20
C VAL A 120 -20.05 21.80 -0.46
N ILE A 121 -20.74 20.92 -1.19
CA ILE A 121 -21.42 19.74 -0.62
C ILE A 121 -20.42 18.80 0.05
N ILE A 122 -19.33 18.44 -0.65
CA ILE A 122 -18.31 17.55 -0.08
C ILE A 122 -17.64 18.19 1.15
N LYS A 123 -17.38 19.51 1.14
CA LYS A 123 -16.81 20.21 2.30
C LYS A 123 -17.72 20.11 3.53
N LEU A 124 -19.04 20.28 3.36
CA LEU A 124 -20.02 20.12 4.44
C LEU A 124 -20.02 18.69 4.99
N ILE A 125 -19.98 17.68 4.11
CA ILE A 125 -19.88 16.27 4.50
C ILE A 125 -18.61 16.03 5.32
N THR A 126 -17.45 16.46 4.81
CA THR A 126 -16.16 16.25 5.49
C THR A 126 -16.05 17.03 6.80
N GLY A 127 -16.65 18.22 6.90
CA GLY A 127 -16.72 19.00 8.14
C GLY A 127 -17.54 18.29 9.21
N TYR A 128 -18.73 17.80 8.84
CA TYR A 128 -19.57 17.01 9.74
C TYR A 128 -18.84 15.75 10.26
N LEU A 129 -18.20 14.99 9.36
CA LEU A 129 -17.50 13.77 9.74
C LEU A 129 -16.29 14.06 10.64
N TRP A 130 -15.56 15.13 10.33
CA TRP A 130 -14.45 15.57 11.16
C TRP A 130 -14.92 15.89 12.58
N ASP A 131 -15.99 16.65 12.73
CA ASP A 131 -16.50 17.04 14.06
C ASP A 131 -17.08 15.84 14.82
N LYS A 132 -17.71 14.88 14.12
CA LYS A 132 -18.29 13.69 14.74
C LYS A 132 -17.25 12.68 15.23
N TYR A 133 -16.18 12.46 14.47
CA TYR A 133 -15.23 11.35 14.71
C TYR A 133 -13.88 11.80 15.27
N ARG A 134 -13.61 13.10 15.44
CA ARG A 134 -12.33 13.59 15.99
C ARG A 134 -12.03 12.93 17.34
N ASP A 135 -12.90 13.13 18.32
CA ASP A 135 -12.67 12.66 19.69
C ASP A 135 -12.74 11.12 19.78
N PRO A 136 -13.73 10.42 19.16
CA PRO A 136 -13.77 8.95 19.17
C PRO A 136 -12.51 8.27 18.62
N ILE A 137 -11.88 8.82 17.59
CA ILE A 137 -10.63 8.28 17.02
C ILE A 137 -9.44 8.53 17.95
N GLU A 138 -9.44 9.64 18.69
CA GLU A 138 -8.37 9.96 19.65
C GLU A 138 -8.43 9.08 20.90
N ASP A 139 -9.63 8.72 21.34
CA ASP A 139 -9.87 7.89 22.53
C ASP A 139 -9.86 6.37 22.27
N GLU A 140 -9.67 5.95 21.02
CA GLU A 140 -9.79 4.55 20.64
C GLU A 140 -8.66 3.69 21.23
N ALA A 141 -9.05 2.58 21.86
CA ALA A 141 -8.13 1.54 22.31
C ALA A 141 -8.21 0.32 21.38
N ILE A 142 -7.05 -0.18 20.94
CA ILE A 142 -6.99 -1.30 20.00
C ILE A 142 -7.35 -2.60 20.70
N THR A 143 -8.24 -3.38 20.07
CA THR A 143 -8.38 -4.81 20.34
C THR A 143 -7.88 -5.59 19.14
N TYR A 144 -6.70 -6.19 19.24
CA TYR A 144 -6.15 -6.99 18.16
C TYR A 144 -6.94 -8.29 18.01
N LYS A 145 -7.40 -8.56 16.77
CA LYS A 145 -7.96 -9.85 16.38
C LYS A 145 -7.00 -10.50 15.40
N CYS A 146 -6.39 -11.61 15.82
CA CYS A 146 -5.64 -12.47 14.93
C CYS A 146 -6.65 -13.24 14.08
N ASN A 147 -6.49 -13.22 12.77
CA ASN A 147 -7.30 -14.05 11.88
C ASN A 147 -6.51 -15.31 11.53
N ASP A 148 -7.16 -16.46 11.61
CA ASP A 148 -6.59 -17.71 11.11
C ASP A 148 -6.66 -17.72 9.57
N THR A 149 -5.70 -17.05 8.94
CA THR A 149 -5.44 -17.13 7.51
C THR A 149 -4.06 -17.74 7.26
N GLU A 150 -3.98 -18.59 6.25
CA GLU A 150 -2.72 -19.16 5.80
C GLU A 150 -1.78 -18.04 5.33
N ASN A 151 -0.58 -18.03 5.90
CA ASN A 151 0.44 -17.02 5.62
C ASN A 151 1.22 -17.45 4.38
N LYS A 152 1.44 -16.53 3.44
CA LYS A 152 2.24 -16.76 2.25
C LYS A 152 3.14 -15.59 1.90
N ILE A 153 4.43 -15.85 1.69
CA ILE A 153 5.34 -14.87 1.07
C ILE A 153 5.13 -14.89 -0.44
N ILE A 154 4.96 -13.72 -1.03
CA ILE A 154 4.75 -13.53 -2.46
C ILE A 154 6.07 -13.13 -3.13
N TYR A 155 6.74 -12.11 -2.60
CA TYR A 155 7.97 -11.56 -3.15
C TYR A 155 8.84 -10.95 -2.04
N CYS A 156 10.16 -11.04 -2.17
CA CYS A 156 11.09 -10.25 -1.39
C CYS A 156 12.23 -9.73 -2.28
N GLY A 157 12.68 -8.51 -2.05
CA GLY A 157 13.76 -7.91 -2.81
C GLY A 157 14.59 -6.93 -1.99
N ILE A 158 15.85 -6.80 -2.36
CA ILE A 158 16.77 -5.78 -1.87
C ILE A 158 17.18 -4.95 -3.06
N SER A 159 17.11 -3.62 -2.93
CA SER A 159 17.49 -2.69 -3.98
C SER A 159 18.34 -1.54 -3.41
N SER A 160 19.14 -0.92 -4.29
CA SER A 160 19.87 0.31 -3.98
C SER A 160 19.49 1.37 -4.99
N GLN A 161 18.97 2.51 -4.52
CA GLN A 161 18.51 3.61 -5.38
C GLN A 161 17.55 3.15 -6.51
N GLY A 162 16.72 2.15 -6.22
CA GLY A 162 15.79 1.56 -7.19
C GLY A 162 16.40 0.57 -8.19
N LEU A 163 17.70 0.28 -8.10
CA LEU A 163 18.34 -0.82 -8.82
C LEU A 163 18.18 -2.13 -8.02
N PRO A 164 17.54 -3.16 -8.60
CA PRO A 164 17.39 -4.45 -7.92
C PRO A 164 18.76 -5.12 -7.73
N ILE A 165 19.07 -5.51 -6.50
CA ILE A 165 20.27 -6.29 -6.15
C ILE A 165 19.89 -7.76 -6.03
N ILE A 166 18.85 -8.03 -5.24
CA ILE A 166 18.20 -9.34 -5.19
C ILE A 166 16.71 -9.13 -5.39
N SER A 167 16.08 -10.03 -6.14
CA SER A 167 14.64 -10.06 -6.31
C SER A 167 14.21 -11.51 -6.42
N GLN A 168 13.38 -11.94 -5.48
CA GLN A 168 12.95 -13.32 -5.34
C GLN A 168 11.42 -13.36 -5.36
N LEU A 169 10.87 -14.02 -6.39
CA LEU A 169 9.44 -14.29 -6.51
C LEU A 169 9.16 -15.70 -6.01
N TYR A 170 8.41 -15.80 -4.91
CA TYR A 170 8.00 -17.08 -4.33
C TYR A 170 6.68 -17.56 -4.94
N ASP A 171 5.71 -16.65 -5.08
CA ASP A 171 4.42 -16.97 -5.67
C ASP A 171 4.42 -16.79 -7.20
N LYS A 172 4.79 -17.85 -7.90
CA LYS A 172 4.81 -17.88 -9.38
C LYS A 172 3.40 -17.86 -10.00
N SER A 173 2.33 -17.97 -9.21
CA SER A 173 0.95 -17.87 -9.73
C SER A 173 0.65 -16.47 -10.29
N LEU A 174 1.35 -15.44 -9.83
CA LEU A 174 1.23 -14.07 -10.38
C LEU A 174 1.54 -14.00 -11.88
N LEU A 175 2.44 -14.85 -12.39
CA LEU A 175 2.73 -14.93 -13.83
C LEU A 175 1.56 -15.52 -14.62
N LYS A 176 0.82 -16.47 -14.02
CA LYS A 176 -0.38 -17.05 -14.65
C LYS A 176 -1.48 -16.00 -14.79
N ASN A 177 -1.62 -15.11 -13.80
CA ASN A 177 -2.57 -14.00 -13.85
C ASN A 177 -2.29 -13.02 -15.00
N LEU A 178 -1.05 -12.99 -15.50
CA LEU A 178 -0.61 -12.20 -16.64
C LEU A 178 -0.59 -12.99 -17.96
N SER A 179 -1.14 -14.21 -17.99
CA SER A 179 -1.07 -15.11 -19.14
C SER A 179 0.36 -15.39 -19.63
N ARG A 180 1.35 -15.35 -18.71
CA ARG A 180 2.76 -15.63 -19.00
C ARG A 180 3.12 -17.07 -18.67
N VAL A 181 3.99 -17.65 -19.49
CA VAL A 181 4.58 -18.97 -19.23
C VAL A 181 5.50 -18.88 -18.02
N ILE A 182 5.40 -19.82 -17.09
CA ILE A 182 6.31 -19.89 -15.93
C ILE A 182 7.65 -20.48 -16.42
N ASN A 183 8.63 -19.62 -16.65
CA ASN A 183 10.02 -19.97 -16.93
C ASN A 183 10.96 -18.96 -16.24
N ASN A 184 12.25 -19.26 -16.17
CA ASN A 184 13.21 -18.42 -15.43
C ASN A 184 13.29 -16.99 -15.98
N GLU A 185 13.29 -16.83 -17.30
CA GLU A 185 13.33 -15.52 -17.96
C GLU A 185 12.12 -14.64 -17.57
N ASN A 186 10.90 -15.19 -17.61
CA ASN A 186 9.70 -14.46 -17.23
C ASN A 186 9.65 -14.16 -15.73
N ILE A 187 10.18 -15.07 -14.88
CA ILE A 187 10.30 -14.84 -13.44
C ILE A 187 11.25 -13.66 -13.19
N GLU A 188 12.43 -13.66 -13.80
CA GLU A 188 13.43 -12.60 -13.66
C GLU A 188 12.88 -11.25 -14.16
N LEU A 189 12.27 -11.24 -15.35
CA LEU A 189 11.69 -10.04 -15.94
C LEU A 189 10.55 -9.48 -15.10
N PHE A 190 9.67 -10.34 -14.57
CA PHE A 190 8.60 -9.91 -13.66
C PHE A 190 9.15 -9.39 -12.35
N SER A 191 10.09 -10.10 -11.73
CA SER A 191 10.67 -9.72 -10.43
C SER A 191 11.41 -8.39 -10.51
N SER A 192 12.17 -8.16 -11.60
CA SER A 192 12.82 -6.89 -11.88
C SER A 192 11.82 -5.75 -12.10
N ASN A 193 10.76 -6.01 -12.87
CA ASN A 193 9.70 -5.02 -13.11
C ASN A 193 8.94 -4.65 -11.81
N LEU A 194 8.63 -5.65 -10.97
CA LEU A 194 8.00 -5.45 -9.68
C LEU A 194 8.90 -4.61 -8.76
N SER A 195 10.17 -4.98 -8.62
CA SER A 195 11.15 -4.21 -7.83
C SER A 195 11.23 -2.74 -8.27
N ALA A 196 11.35 -2.49 -9.57
CA ALA A 196 11.42 -1.13 -10.11
C ALA A 196 10.16 -0.30 -9.81
N LYS A 197 8.97 -0.92 -9.86
CA LYS A 197 7.71 -0.25 -9.50
C LYS A 197 7.60 0.04 -8.01
N LEU A 198 8.02 -0.88 -7.15
CA LEU A 198 8.04 -0.69 -5.70
C LEU A 198 8.98 0.46 -5.32
N ALA A 199 10.19 0.48 -5.89
CA ALA A 199 11.14 1.57 -5.72
C ALA A 199 10.58 2.91 -6.24
N THR A 200 9.87 2.91 -7.36
CA THR A 200 9.22 4.10 -7.91
C THR A 200 8.19 4.68 -6.93
N ILE A 201 7.39 3.82 -6.28
CA ILE A 201 6.42 4.25 -5.24
C ILE A 201 7.16 4.84 -4.04
N ALA A 202 8.18 4.16 -3.52
CA ALA A 202 8.96 4.62 -2.38
C ALA A 202 9.62 5.99 -2.66
N MET A 203 10.28 6.13 -3.81
CA MET A 203 10.95 7.36 -4.23
C MET A 203 9.96 8.52 -4.45
N ASN A 204 8.81 8.27 -5.10
CA ASN A 204 7.79 9.31 -5.26
C ASN A 204 7.20 9.73 -3.91
N THR A 205 7.05 8.81 -2.96
CA THR A 205 6.62 9.14 -1.60
C THR A 205 7.62 10.08 -0.92
N GLN A 206 8.92 9.75 -1.00
CA GLN A 206 9.98 10.58 -0.44
C GLN A 206 10.05 11.97 -1.09
N ILE A 207 9.96 12.06 -2.41
CA ILE A 207 10.09 13.33 -3.13
C ILE A 207 8.85 14.20 -2.97
N ARG A 208 7.65 13.63 -3.17
CA ARG A 208 6.39 14.38 -3.25
C ARG A 208 5.81 14.60 -1.85
N ALA A 209 5.69 13.55 -1.05
CA ALA A 209 5.07 13.61 0.26
C ALA A 209 6.07 13.92 1.39
N LYS A 210 7.39 13.94 1.11
CA LYS A 210 8.46 14.23 2.07
C LYS A 210 8.41 13.31 3.30
N THR A 211 8.05 12.05 3.05
CA THR A 211 7.92 10.99 4.06
C THR A 211 8.29 9.65 3.42
N ASN A 212 8.39 8.58 4.20
CA ASN A 212 8.64 7.24 3.67
C ASN A 212 7.34 6.44 3.68
N ILE A 213 7.12 5.65 2.65
CA ILE A 213 6.10 4.61 2.69
C ILE A 213 6.64 3.44 3.49
N LYS A 214 5.80 2.84 4.34
CA LYS A 214 6.17 1.72 5.20
C LYS A 214 5.31 0.50 4.95
N GLU A 215 4.02 0.71 4.71
CA GLU A 215 3.07 -0.39 4.50
C GLU A 215 2.07 -0.02 3.41
N ILE A 216 1.70 -0.98 2.55
CA ILE A 216 0.53 -0.91 1.66
C ILE A 216 -0.29 -2.17 1.87
N HIS A 217 -1.60 -2.02 2.08
CA HIS A 217 -2.50 -3.14 2.34
C HIS A 217 -3.58 -3.24 1.26
N PHE A 218 -3.91 -4.47 0.90
CA PHE A 218 -4.94 -4.80 -0.09
C PHE A 218 -5.86 -5.90 0.44
N ASN A 219 -7.13 -5.84 0.08
CA ASN A 219 -8.06 -6.94 0.23
C ASN A 219 -8.16 -7.71 -1.10
N ASP A 220 -8.00 -9.02 -1.07
CA ASP A 220 -8.20 -9.88 -2.25
C ASP A 220 -9.63 -10.42 -2.30
N LEU A 221 -10.42 -10.01 -3.28
CA LEU A 221 -11.81 -10.43 -3.42
C LEU A 221 -11.97 -11.89 -3.88
N ASP A 222 -10.95 -12.48 -4.50
CA ASP A 222 -11.01 -13.88 -4.97
C ASP A 222 -10.68 -14.89 -3.86
N ASP A 223 -10.05 -14.44 -2.78
CA ASP A 223 -9.47 -15.27 -1.72
C ASP A 223 -10.10 -14.98 -0.37
N ASN A 224 -11.45 -14.94 -0.32
CA ASN A 224 -12.25 -14.65 0.88
C ASN A 224 -11.80 -13.39 1.66
N GLY A 225 -11.27 -12.37 0.98
CA GLY A 225 -10.79 -11.16 1.63
C GLY A 225 -9.41 -11.29 2.28
N CYS A 226 -8.62 -12.32 1.93
CA CYS A 226 -7.25 -12.49 2.41
C CYS A 226 -6.46 -11.19 2.23
N ARG A 227 -5.89 -10.68 3.33
CA ARG A 227 -5.15 -9.44 3.36
C ARG A 227 -3.78 -9.66 2.73
N LYS A 228 -3.49 -8.86 1.72
CA LYS A 228 -2.19 -8.78 1.06
C LYS A 228 -1.51 -7.51 1.54
N LEU A 229 -0.22 -7.58 1.86
CA LEU A 229 0.52 -6.41 2.29
C LEU A 229 1.95 -6.34 1.74
N ILE A 230 2.37 -5.13 1.44
CA ILE A 230 3.74 -4.79 1.07
C ILE A 230 4.34 -4.00 2.23
N LEU A 231 5.50 -4.44 2.72
CA LEU A 231 6.31 -3.76 3.73
C LEU A 231 7.57 -3.21 3.10
N TYR A 232 7.95 -2.00 3.52
CA TYR A 232 9.14 -1.29 3.09
C TYR A 232 10.08 -1.07 4.26
N GLY A 233 11.27 -1.65 4.16
CA GLY A 233 12.36 -1.58 5.13
C GLY A 233 13.53 -0.77 4.60
N HIS A 234 14.39 -0.32 5.51
CA HIS A 234 15.59 0.43 5.14
C HIS A 234 16.80 -0.09 5.91
N ILE A 235 17.77 -0.62 5.19
CA ILE A 235 18.95 -1.27 5.74
C ILE A 235 20.18 -0.58 5.18
N ASN A 236 20.86 0.25 5.96
CA ASN A 236 22.17 0.81 5.61
C ASN A 236 22.25 1.45 4.20
N GLY A 237 21.23 2.21 3.79
CA GLY A 237 21.18 2.83 2.45
C GLY A 237 20.46 1.98 1.38
N TYR A 238 20.09 0.74 1.70
CA TYR A 238 19.35 -0.18 0.85
C TYR A 238 17.87 -0.21 1.22
N SER A 239 17.01 -0.48 0.24
CA SER A 239 15.59 -0.78 0.46
C SER A 239 15.37 -2.28 0.53
N LEU A 240 14.58 -2.71 1.51
CA LEU A 240 14.05 -4.07 1.62
C LEU A 240 12.55 -4.01 1.31
N ASP A 241 12.13 -4.67 0.24
CA ASP A 241 10.73 -4.78 -0.15
C ASP A 241 10.22 -6.19 0.18
N PHE A 242 9.11 -6.29 0.90
CA PHE A 242 8.53 -7.58 1.29
C PHE A 242 7.04 -7.62 1.01
N PHE A 243 6.60 -8.54 0.16
CA PHE A 243 5.20 -8.71 -0.22
C PHE A 243 4.70 -10.07 0.26
N ALA A 244 3.64 -10.08 1.06
CA ALA A 244 3.02 -11.29 1.60
C ALA A 244 1.49 -11.20 1.64
N ALA A 245 0.85 -12.32 1.97
CA ALA A 245 -0.57 -12.45 2.25
C ALA A 245 -0.79 -13.23 3.56
N GLY A 246 -1.81 -12.88 4.34
CA GLY A 246 -2.15 -13.58 5.59
C GLY A 246 -2.31 -12.65 6.80
N ASP A 247 -1.94 -13.16 7.98
CA ASP A 247 -2.01 -12.45 9.25
C ASP A 247 -0.96 -11.34 9.34
N PHE A 248 -1.43 -10.10 9.50
CA PHE A 248 -0.57 -8.92 9.50
C PHE A 248 0.51 -8.96 10.59
N ASN A 249 0.19 -9.43 11.79
CA ASN A 249 1.12 -9.38 12.92
C ASN A 249 2.26 -10.37 12.71
N LYS A 250 1.93 -11.63 12.37
CA LYS A 250 2.95 -12.65 12.06
C LYS A 250 3.84 -12.22 10.90
N ILE A 251 3.24 -11.67 9.83
CA ILE A 251 3.98 -11.18 8.67
C ILE A 251 4.95 -10.06 9.07
N LYS A 252 4.50 -9.13 9.93
CA LYS A 252 5.31 -8.02 10.41
C LYS A 252 6.43 -8.48 11.34
N GLU A 253 6.19 -9.43 12.23
CA GLU A 253 7.22 -10.04 13.08
C GLU A 253 8.33 -10.66 12.23
N ILE A 254 7.95 -11.47 11.24
CA ILE A 254 8.88 -12.13 10.33
C ILE A 254 9.67 -11.11 9.50
N PHE A 255 9.02 -10.05 9.03
CA PHE A 255 9.68 -8.97 8.31
C PHE A 255 10.73 -8.24 9.18
N ILE A 256 10.41 -7.97 10.46
CA ILE A 256 11.35 -7.37 11.40
C ILE A 256 12.54 -8.30 11.65
N GLU A 257 12.31 -9.60 11.83
CA GLU A 257 13.38 -10.58 11.99
C GLU A 257 14.30 -10.62 10.76
N LEU A 258 13.71 -10.60 9.55
CA LEU A 258 14.48 -10.55 8.30
C LEU A 258 15.33 -9.29 8.21
N GLU A 259 14.74 -8.12 8.47
CA GLU A 259 15.42 -6.83 8.43
C GLU A 259 16.61 -6.84 9.42
N GLN A 260 16.39 -7.36 10.63
CA GLN A 260 17.44 -7.49 11.64
C GLN A 260 18.56 -8.43 11.19
N LYS A 261 18.25 -9.64 10.70
CA LYS A 261 19.26 -10.61 10.25
C LYS A 261 20.10 -10.04 9.10
N ILE A 262 19.44 -9.52 8.07
CA ILE A 262 20.09 -8.97 6.89
C ILE A 262 20.95 -7.74 7.26
N SER A 263 20.51 -6.91 8.19
CA SER A 263 21.26 -5.72 8.61
C SER A 263 22.65 -6.00 9.20
N GLN A 264 22.89 -7.23 9.68
CA GLN A 264 24.19 -7.65 10.21
C GLN A 264 25.18 -8.08 9.12
N ASP A 265 24.72 -8.25 7.87
CA ASP A 265 25.61 -8.64 6.78
C ASP A 265 26.50 -7.46 6.37
N GLN A 266 27.81 -7.66 6.48
CA GLN A 266 28.80 -6.62 6.21
C GLN A 266 28.73 -6.07 4.78
N ILE A 267 28.22 -6.84 3.82
CA ILE A 267 28.14 -6.36 2.44
C ILE A 267 27.23 -5.14 2.29
N LEU A 268 26.21 -5.02 3.15
CA LEU A 268 25.28 -3.89 3.16
C LEU A 268 25.85 -2.64 3.85
N HIS A 269 27.05 -2.70 4.42
CA HIS A 269 27.75 -1.50 4.91
C HIS A 269 28.62 -0.83 3.85
N HIS A 270 28.73 -1.45 2.66
CA HIS A 270 29.50 -0.94 1.54
C HIS A 270 28.54 -0.34 0.52
N GLU A 271 28.92 0.72 -0.18
CA GLU A 271 28.07 1.28 -1.24
C GLU A 271 27.99 0.31 -2.43
N PHE A 272 26.81 0.17 -3.03
CA PHE A 272 26.63 -0.67 -4.21
C PHE A 272 27.38 -0.10 -5.42
N SER A 273 28.43 -0.80 -5.85
CA SER A 273 29.28 -0.38 -6.98
C SER A 273 28.79 -0.88 -8.34
N GLY A 274 27.61 -1.52 -8.42
CA GLY A 274 27.09 -2.14 -9.64
C GLY A 274 27.46 -3.62 -9.84
N ASP A 275 28.34 -4.20 -9.02
CA ASP A 275 28.64 -5.64 -9.05
C ASP A 275 27.69 -6.41 -8.11
N LEU A 276 26.92 -7.33 -8.68
CA LEU A 276 25.97 -8.17 -7.94
C LEU A 276 26.65 -9.38 -7.25
N LYS A 277 27.85 -9.78 -7.68
CA LYS A 277 28.51 -10.99 -7.17
C LYS A 277 28.67 -11.00 -5.65
N PRO A 278 29.10 -9.90 -4.99
CA PRO A 278 29.27 -9.88 -3.54
C PRO A 278 27.96 -10.05 -2.78
N PHE A 279 26.83 -9.67 -3.37
CA PHE A 279 25.52 -9.68 -2.73
C PHE A 279 24.83 -11.04 -2.80
N ARG A 280 25.37 -12.02 -3.55
CA ARG A 280 24.72 -13.32 -3.76
C ARG A 280 24.41 -14.07 -2.47
N SER A 281 25.21 -13.90 -1.42
CA SER A 281 24.99 -14.50 -0.10
C SER A 281 23.68 -14.03 0.55
N LEU A 282 23.21 -12.82 0.24
CA LEU A 282 21.99 -12.28 0.83
C LEU A 282 20.75 -13.11 0.48
N LYS A 283 20.81 -13.87 -0.63
CA LYS A 283 19.74 -14.79 -1.02
C LYS A 283 19.48 -15.86 0.05
N THR A 284 20.51 -16.27 0.79
CA THR A 284 20.36 -17.31 1.82
C THR A 284 19.39 -16.86 2.92
N TYR A 285 19.44 -15.60 3.37
CA TYR A 285 18.46 -15.08 4.34
C TYR A 285 17.04 -15.10 3.79
N LEU A 286 16.88 -14.77 2.50
CA LEU A 286 15.59 -14.80 1.81
C LEU A 286 15.06 -16.23 1.61
N ASP A 287 15.91 -17.23 1.48
CA ASP A 287 15.48 -18.63 1.38
C ASP A 287 15.15 -19.21 2.78
N GLU A 288 15.87 -18.79 3.82
CA GLU A 288 15.64 -19.21 5.21
C GLU A 288 14.30 -18.74 5.78
N ILE A 289 13.89 -17.51 5.46
CA ILE A 289 12.64 -16.95 5.98
C ILE A 289 11.39 -17.72 5.53
N ILE A 290 11.44 -18.36 4.35
CA ILE A 290 10.33 -19.21 3.87
C ILE A 290 10.10 -20.37 4.83
N ASN A 291 11.20 -21.01 5.28
CA ASN A 291 11.12 -22.16 6.18
C ASN A 291 10.55 -21.79 7.54
N GLN A 292 10.66 -20.52 7.95
CA GLN A 292 10.05 -19.99 9.18
C GLN A 292 8.57 -19.59 8.96
N PHE A 293 8.15 -19.32 7.72
CA PHE A 293 6.78 -18.95 7.37
C PHE A 293 5.82 -20.14 7.29
N ASP A 294 6.33 -21.28 6.83
CA ASP A 294 5.58 -22.52 6.62
C ASP A 294 5.48 -23.40 7.90
N GLN A 295 6.10 -22.99 9.01
CA GLN A 295 6.06 -23.65 10.34
C GLN A 295 5.07 -22.97 11.29
#